data_AF-A0AAD4CJL4-F1
#
_entry.id   AF-A0AAD4CJL4-F1
#
_cell.length_a   1.000
_cell.length_b   1.000
_cell.length_c   1.000
_cell.angle_alpha   90.00
_cell.angle_beta   90.00
_cell.angle_gamma   90.00
#
_symmetry.space_group_name_H-M   'P 1'
#
loop_
_entity.id
_entity.type
_entity.pdbx_description
1 polymer ?
#
loop_
_entity_poly.entity_id
_entity_poly.type
_entity_poly.pdbx_seq_one_letter_code
_entity_poly.pdbx_strand_id
1 'polypeptide(L)'
;MASMQDKVIAITGGASGIGLATATLLASRGAKVSIGDLHAGLDAAAQLIIDSTGNANVLATKVDVRDADAVSAWMELTVSKFGRLDGAANIAGVFKIFENSTVAQEDQTNWQFMLDVNLTGAMQCLRAELAHMNPRGGSIVNAASILSTRGWAGASAYSASKHGVVGLTKSAAKEVGKDGIRVNCIAPGYIDTPMVKAATSNPNQVTVNDGGAGAAPLGRMGQPREVAALVAFLLSDEASFITGAQRTAWGVFDKDGVKDEIGTLNLLTPDVVSNAAKEVRTGKSVSLNWGLDKMHQPGFGRTSLQHKFVDWRQKEGYDFYSYDDEITVNTQTGNQWDGLRHWGHSKTGLYYNGTHHDDLLQTSHLGIDHWDKRGGIAGRGVLLDYCAWAERKGIEYTPMSQHPITLPDLLEMAKEAGVTFQPGDILLVRTGWIKWYEEHDAAMRLKYITNGKAWAGVEGNEETLQWLWNHRVAAVAGDSIGWELWPPRPGYSLHDHFLSLWGMPIGEMWDLEALSRECEAQQRWTFFLTSAPLNTPGGVASPPNALAIF
;
A
#
# COMPACT_ATOMS: atom_id res chain seq x y z
N MET A 1 21.65 9.43 4.97
CA MET A 1 20.80 10.62 4.97
C MET A 1 20.83 11.19 3.57
N ALA A 2 19.67 11.43 2.98
CA ALA A 2 19.56 11.92 1.62
C ALA A 2 20.28 13.27 1.45
N SER A 3 21.28 13.31 0.57
CA SER A 3 22.06 14.52 0.29
C SER A 3 21.19 15.58 -0.40
N MET A 4 21.27 16.82 0.07
CA MET A 4 20.65 17.99 -0.57
C MET A 4 21.71 18.99 -1.06
N GLN A 5 22.96 18.56 -1.12
CA GLN A 5 24.08 19.42 -1.44
C GLN A 5 23.86 20.13 -2.77
N ASP A 6 23.94 21.46 -2.74
CA ASP A 6 23.79 22.37 -3.87
C ASP A 6 22.42 22.35 -4.58
N LYS A 7 21.43 21.59 -4.10
CA LYS A 7 20.08 21.61 -4.67
C LYS A 7 19.39 22.94 -4.34
N VAL A 8 18.72 23.54 -5.31
CA VAL A 8 17.94 24.77 -5.15
C VAL A 8 16.48 24.41 -4.94
N ILE A 9 15.95 24.69 -3.76
CA ILE A 9 14.58 24.33 -3.37
C ILE A 9 13.75 25.57 -3.05
N ALA A 10 12.64 25.74 -3.76
CA ALA A 10 11.61 26.74 -3.46
C ALA A 10 10.60 26.20 -2.43
N ILE A 11 10.19 27.01 -1.45
CA ILE A 11 9.30 26.57 -0.37
C ILE A 11 8.27 27.67 -0.07
N THR A 12 6.99 27.39 -0.28
CA THR A 12 5.91 28.28 0.17
C THR A 12 5.52 28.00 1.61
N GLY A 13 5.01 29.00 2.34
CA GLY A 13 4.71 28.87 3.77
C GLY A 13 5.98 28.76 4.63
N GLY A 14 7.11 29.27 4.12
CA GLY A 14 8.43 29.08 4.70
C GLY A 14 8.70 29.88 5.99
N ALA A 15 7.81 30.78 6.40
CA ALA A 15 8.02 31.60 7.59
C ALA A 15 7.60 30.92 8.90
N SER A 16 6.87 29.80 8.85
CA SER A 16 6.39 29.12 10.06
C SER A 16 6.14 27.62 9.88
N GLY A 17 5.88 26.93 11.00
CA GLY A 17 5.37 25.56 11.02
C GLY A 17 6.18 24.55 10.19
N ILE A 18 5.49 23.79 9.33
CA ILE A 18 6.09 22.74 8.49
C ILE A 18 7.05 23.35 7.45
N GLY A 19 6.70 24.50 6.86
CA GLY A 19 7.54 25.14 5.83
C GLY A 19 8.88 25.60 6.40
N LEU A 20 8.87 26.27 7.56
CA LEU A 20 10.10 26.69 8.25
C LEU A 20 10.97 25.49 8.66
N ALA A 21 10.35 24.44 9.21
CA ALA A 21 11.07 23.22 9.58
C ALA A 21 11.69 22.52 8.35
N THR A 22 10.97 22.53 7.22
CA THR A 22 11.45 21.99 5.95
C THR A 22 12.64 22.81 5.42
N ALA A 23 12.52 24.14 5.38
CA ALA A 23 13.59 25.03 4.94
C ALA A 23 14.86 24.86 5.79
N THR A 24 14.70 24.79 7.12
CA THR A 24 15.80 24.58 8.07
C THR A 24 16.48 23.23 7.85
N LEU A 25 15.70 22.15 7.67
CA LEU A 25 16.25 20.82 7.44
C LEU A 25 16.98 20.70 6.09
N LEU A 26 16.43 21.30 5.03
CA LEU A 26 17.07 21.27 3.71
C LEU A 26 18.35 22.11 3.70
N ALA A 27 18.33 23.30 4.30
CA ALA A 27 19.51 24.16 4.43
C ALA A 27 20.62 23.50 5.25
N SER A 28 20.29 22.79 6.34
CA SER A 28 21.28 22.03 7.13
C SER A 28 21.89 20.83 6.38
N ARG A 29 21.26 20.40 5.28
CA ARG A 29 21.75 19.36 4.36
C ARG A 29 22.42 19.92 3.10
N GLY A 30 22.73 21.22 3.09
CA GLY A 30 23.47 21.88 2.01
C GLY A 30 22.62 22.41 0.85
N ALA A 31 21.28 22.43 0.98
CA ALA A 31 20.41 23.03 -0.03
C ALA A 31 20.53 24.57 -0.03
N LYS A 32 20.32 25.18 -1.19
CA LYS A 32 20.02 26.61 -1.32
C LYS A 32 18.50 26.74 -1.25
N VAL A 33 17.98 27.51 -0.30
CA VAL A 33 16.53 27.57 -0.05
C VAL A 33 15.98 28.94 -0.40
N SER A 34 14.89 28.97 -1.17
CA SER A 34 14.09 30.16 -1.43
C SER A 34 12.76 29.99 -0.72
N ILE A 35 12.46 30.84 0.26
CA ILE A 35 11.23 30.80 1.06
C ILE A 35 10.28 31.94 0.64
N GLY A 36 9.04 31.58 0.33
CA GLY A 36 7.94 32.47 0.01
C GLY A 36 6.86 32.44 1.09
N ASP A 37 6.47 33.58 1.63
CA ASP A 37 5.39 33.68 2.62
C ASP A 37 4.77 35.08 2.65
N LEU A 38 3.54 35.20 3.17
CA LEU A 38 2.90 36.49 3.48
C LEU A 38 3.14 36.94 4.93
N HIS A 39 3.63 36.05 5.79
CA HIS A 39 3.79 36.29 7.21
C HIS A 39 4.83 37.38 7.49
N ALA A 40 4.51 38.30 8.41
CA ALA A 40 5.41 39.40 8.78
C ALA A 40 6.76 38.95 9.38
N GLY A 41 6.81 37.74 9.92
CA GLY A 41 8.04 37.13 10.47
C GLY A 41 8.96 36.48 9.44
N LEU A 42 8.74 36.67 8.14
CA LEU A 42 9.52 36.02 7.08
C LEU A 42 11.03 36.30 7.17
N ASP A 43 11.43 37.56 7.39
CA ASP A 43 12.85 37.93 7.49
C ASP A 43 13.51 37.30 8.72
N ALA A 44 12.80 37.24 9.84
CA ALA A 44 13.27 36.58 11.05
C ALA A 44 13.40 35.06 10.86
N ALA A 45 12.49 34.44 10.11
CA ALA A 45 12.57 33.03 9.76
C ALA A 45 13.79 32.73 8.86
N ALA A 46 14.07 33.60 7.88
CA ALA A 46 15.26 33.50 7.05
C ALA A 46 16.55 33.58 7.89
N GLN A 47 16.62 34.55 8.80
CA GLN A 47 17.76 34.70 9.70
C GLN A 47 17.93 33.47 10.62
N LEU A 48 16.83 32.93 11.15
CA LEU A 48 16.86 31.71 11.97
C LEU A 48 17.41 30.50 11.20
N ILE A 49 17.04 30.34 9.92
CA ILE A 49 17.59 29.27 9.08
C ILE A 49 19.10 29.46 8.92
N ILE A 50 19.56 30.67 8.62
CA ILE A 50 20.99 30.97 8.46
C ILE A 50 21.74 30.66 9.76
N ASP A 51 21.26 31.18 10.89
CA ASP A 51 21.92 31.04 12.19
C ASP A 51 21.98 29.58 12.67
N SER A 52 20.92 28.81 12.42
CA SER A 52 20.83 27.41 12.87
C SER A 52 21.57 26.41 11.99
N THR A 53 21.86 26.77 10.73
CA THR A 53 22.47 25.85 9.75
C THR A 53 23.86 26.27 9.28
N GLY A 54 24.24 27.53 9.51
CA GLY A 54 25.45 28.13 8.94
C GLY A 54 25.37 28.36 7.41
N ASN A 55 24.23 28.09 6.79
CA ASN A 55 24.06 28.19 5.35
C ASN A 55 23.49 29.56 4.95
N ALA A 56 24.34 30.42 4.38
CA ALA A 56 23.96 31.75 3.93
C ALA A 56 23.13 31.76 2.63
N ASN A 57 22.91 30.60 1.98
CA ASN A 57 22.14 30.51 0.74
C ASN A 57 20.63 30.45 1.00
N VAL A 58 20.12 31.47 1.68
CA VAL A 58 18.69 31.67 1.93
C VAL A 58 18.21 32.90 1.17
N LEU A 59 17.09 32.76 0.46
CA LEU A 59 16.35 33.87 -0.13
C LEU A 59 14.97 33.92 0.49
N ALA A 60 14.59 35.06 1.05
CA ALA A 60 13.23 35.32 1.51
C ALA A 60 12.54 36.28 0.55
N THR A 61 11.28 35.99 0.20
CA THR A 61 10.47 36.86 -0.64
C THR A 61 9.04 36.86 -0.14
N LYS A 62 8.46 38.05 0.01
CA LYS A 62 7.04 38.17 0.35
C LYS A 62 6.21 37.74 -0.85
N VAL A 63 5.43 36.67 -0.70
CA VAL A 63 4.65 36.09 -1.81
C VAL A 63 3.27 35.72 -1.32
N ASP A 64 2.24 36.27 -1.97
CA ASP A 64 0.88 35.76 -1.90
C ASP A 64 0.71 34.67 -2.96
N VAL A 65 0.53 33.43 -2.53
CA VAL A 65 0.38 32.30 -3.48
C VAL A 65 -0.89 32.39 -4.32
N ARG A 66 -1.83 33.30 -4.02
CA ARG A 66 -3.03 33.54 -4.83
C ARG A 66 -2.76 34.44 -6.03
N ASP A 67 -1.66 35.19 -5.99
CA ASP A 67 -1.25 36.13 -7.03
C ASP A 67 -0.24 35.44 -7.97
N ALA A 68 -0.73 35.10 -9.16
CA ALA A 68 0.06 34.37 -10.15
C ALA A 68 1.30 35.15 -10.62
N ASP A 69 1.22 36.47 -10.67
CA ASP A 69 2.33 37.33 -11.11
C ASP A 69 3.38 37.41 -10.00
N ALA A 70 2.96 37.53 -8.75
CA ALA A 70 3.87 37.49 -7.60
C ALA A 70 4.60 36.14 -7.49
N VAL A 71 3.90 35.01 -7.69
CA VAL A 71 4.50 33.67 -7.70
C VAL A 71 5.51 33.53 -8.84
N SER A 72 5.16 33.99 -10.04
CA SER A 72 6.05 33.94 -11.20
C SER A 72 7.31 34.79 -10.99
N ALA A 73 7.16 36.02 -10.49
CA ALA A 73 8.27 36.90 -10.15
C ALA A 73 9.18 36.32 -9.07
N TRP A 74 8.63 35.61 -8.08
CA TRP A 74 9.42 34.92 -7.06
C TRP A 74 10.22 33.74 -7.63
N MET A 75 9.65 32.98 -8.57
CA MET A 75 10.39 31.92 -9.27
C MET A 75 11.52 32.48 -10.14
N GLU A 76 11.26 33.55 -10.90
CA GLU A 76 12.27 34.25 -11.68
C GLU A 76 13.41 34.76 -10.79
N LEU A 77 13.08 35.38 -9.65
CA LEU A 77 14.06 35.85 -8.68
C LEU A 77 14.90 34.69 -8.10
N THR A 78 14.24 33.55 -7.81
CA THR A 78 14.89 32.35 -7.29
C THR A 78 15.91 31.80 -8.29
N VAL A 79 15.50 31.63 -9.55
CA VAL A 79 16.38 31.14 -10.62
C VAL A 79 17.48 32.15 -10.94
N SER A 80 17.17 33.45 -10.97
CA SER A 80 18.16 34.52 -11.18
C SER A 80 19.26 34.49 -10.10
N LYS A 81 18.88 34.29 -8.83
CA LYS A 81 19.83 34.26 -7.71
C LYS A 81 20.66 32.97 -7.66
N PHE A 82 20.04 31.81 -7.89
CA PHE A 82 20.67 30.51 -7.64
C PHE A 82 21.03 29.71 -8.90
N GLY A 83 20.61 30.19 -10.08
CA GLY A 83 20.93 29.68 -11.41
C GLY A 83 20.04 28.55 -11.93
N ARG A 84 19.25 27.90 -11.06
CA ARG A 84 18.37 26.77 -11.42
C ARG A 84 17.28 26.56 -10.36
N LEU A 85 16.35 25.66 -10.65
CA LEU A 85 15.40 25.11 -9.69
C LEU A 85 15.46 23.57 -9.76
N ASP A 86 15.81 22.92 -8.64
CA ASP A 86 15.93 21.46 -8.57
C ASP A 86 14.72 20.80 -7.89
N GLY A 87 14.01 21.57 -7.05
CA GLY A 87 12.81 21.08 -6.40
C GLY A 87 11.96 22.17 -5.75
N ALA A 88 10.76 21.80 -5.32
CA ALA A 88 9.88 22.72 -4.63
C ALA A 88 8.98 22.03 -3.58
N ALA A 89 8.62 22.77 -2.53
CA ALA A 89 7.73 22.32 -1.48
C ALA A 89 6.57 23.34 -1.31
N ASN A 90 5.40 22.96 -1.78
CA ASN A 90 4.19 23.77 -1.72
C ASN A 90 3.44 23.54 -0.41
N ILE A 91 3.88 24.23 0.64
CA ILE A 91 3.40 24.03 2.03
C ILE A 91 2.41 25.11 2.47
N ALA A 92 2.35 26.26 1.78
CA ALA A 92 1.40 27.31 2.10
C ALA A 92 -0.05 26.78 2.18
N GLY A 93 -0.75 27.18 3.23
CA GLY A 93 -2.13 26.78 3.43
C GLY A 93 -2.75 27.44 4.64
N VAL A 94 -4.08 27.53 4.61
CA VAL A 94 -4.91 28.07 5.69
C VAL A 94 -5.94 27.03 6.09
N PHE A 95 -6.35 27.09 7.35
CA PHE A 95 -7.40 26.27 7.90
C PHE A 95 -8.34 27.16 8.70
N LYS A 96 -9.63 27.13 8.38
CA LYS A 96 -10.65 27.89 9.10
C LYS A 96 -11.89 27.03 9.23
N ILE A 97 -12.32 26.81 10.47
CA ILE A 97 -13.62 26.24 10.83
C ILE A 97 -14.41 27.34 11.53
N PHE A 98 -15.70 27.46 11.22
CA PHE A 98 -16.62 28.31 11.98
C PHE A 98 -17.56 27.44 12.82
N GLU A 99 -18.07 28.04 13.89
CA GLU A 99 -19.12 27.42 14.70
C GLU A 99 -20.33 27.13 13.81
N ASN A 100 -20.82 25.88 13.83
CA ASN A 100 -21.93 25.42 12.99
C ASN A 100 -21.73 25.52 11.47
N SER A 101 -20.50 25.53 10.92
CA SER A 101 -20.32 25.54 9.45
C SER A 101 -20.68 24.21 8.80
N THR A 102 -21.97 23.99 8.55
CA THR A 102 -22.42 22.94 7.65
C THR A 102 -22.14 23.34 6.20
N VAL A 103 -22.10 22.36 5.29
CA VAL A 103 -22.00 22.64 3.85
C VAL A 103 -23.11 23.60 3.39
N ALA A 104 -24.31 23.48 3.98
CA ALA A 104 -25.46 24.32 3.67
C ALA A 104 -25.30 25.79 4.11
N GLN A 105 -24.36 26.07 5.02
CA GLN A 105 -24.11 27.39 5.59
C GLN A 105 -22.71 27.91 5.23
N GLU A 106 -21.99 27.22 4.35
CA GLU A 106 -20.65 27.64 3.92
C GLU A 106 -20.75 28.97 3.18
N ASP A 107 -20.04 29.98 3.71
CA ASP A 107 -19.98 31.30 3.10
C ASP A 107 -19.13 31.25 1.82
N GLN A 108 -19.63 31.86 0.75
CA GLN A 108 -18.97 31.87 -0.55
C GLN A 108 -17.58 32.53 -0.50
N THR A 109 -17.42 33.57 0.32
CA THR A 109 -16.13 34.26 0.47
C THR A 109 -15.12 33.38 1.17
N ASN A 110 -15.53 32.67 2.23
CA ASN A 110 -14.68 31.70 2.89
C ASN A 110 -14.32 30.53 1.97
N TRP A 111 -15.30 29.94 1.28
CA TRP A 111 -15.09 28.88 0.31
C TRP A 111 -14.04 29.28 -0.73
N GLN A 112 -14.24 30.45 -1.35
CA GLN A 112 -13.34 30.94 -2.38
C GLN A 112 -11.94 31.22 -1.82
N PHE A 113 -11.84 31.89 -0.66
CA PHE A 113 -10.55 32.15 -0.02
C PHE A 113 -9.79 30.85 0.29
N MET A 114 -10.48 29.85 0.81
CA MET A 114 -9.92 28.53 1.11
C MET A 114 -9.38 27.83 -0.14
N LEU A 115 -10.15 27.81 -1.22
CA LEU A 115 -9.71 27.26 -2.50
C LEU A 115 -8.55 28.07 -3.09
N ASP A 116 -8.65 29.40 -3.07
CA ASP A 116 -7.66 30.30 -3.63
C ASP A 116 -6.29 30.09 -3.01
N VAL A 117 -6.22 29.97 -1.68
CA VAL A 117 -4.94 29.72 -1.00
C VAL A 117 -4.50 28.26 -1.16
N ASN A 118 -5.34 27.30 -0.80
CA ASN A 118 -4.89 25.91 -0.63
C ASN A 118 -4.78 25.12 -1.93
N LEU A 119 -5.62 25.43 -2.92
CA LEU A 119 -5.70 24.69 -4.18
C LEU A 119 -5.19 25.52 -5.35
N THR A 120 -5.80 26.68 -5.60
CA THR A 120 -5.40 27.56 -6.70
C THR A 120 -3.96 28.02 -6.49
N GLY A 121 -3.57 28.39 -5.26
CA GLY A 121 -2.21 28.81 -4.98
C GLY A 121 -1.17 27.71 -5.14
N ALA A 122 -1.49 26.48 -4.72
CA ALA A 122 -0.64 25.32 -4.99
C ALA A 122 -0.49 25.07 -6.50
N MET A 123 -1.57 25.21 -7.28
CA MET A 123 -1.52 25.12 -8.74
C MET A 123 -0.68 26.22 -9.38
N GLN A 124 -0.80 27.47 -8.92
CA GLN A 124 -0.01 28.59 -9.43
C GLN A 124 1.49 28.37 -9.17
N CYS A 125 1.85 27.91 -7.97
CA CYS A 125 3.24 27.56 -7.63
C CYS A 125 3.73 26.42 -8.50
N LEU A 126 2.98 25.32 -8.57
CA LEU A 126 3.32 24.16 -9.42
C LEU A 126 3.55 24.56 -10.87
N ARG A 127 2.68 25.41 -11.45
CA ARG A 127 2.83 25.92 -12.81
C ARG A 127 4.12 26.74 -12.99
N ALA A 128 4.40 27.67 -12.07
CA ALA A 128 5.58 28.52 -12.15
C ALA A 128 6.88 27.71 -11.93
N GLU A 129 6.87 26.75 -11.01
CA GLU A 129 7.98 25.84 -10.73
C GLU A 129 8.30 24.98 -11.95
N LEU A 130 7.28 24.32 -12.53
CA LEU A 130 7.45 23.47 -13.71
C LEU A 130 7.98 24.25 -14.93
N ALA A 131 7.61 25.52 -15.07
CA ALA A 131 8.14 26.39 -16.13
C ALA A 131 9.65 26.69 -15.99
N HIS A 132 10.20 26.53 -14.77
CA HIS A 132 11.60 26.86 -14.45
C HIS A 132 12.47 25.62 -14.14
N MET A 133 11.88 24.43 -14.03
CA MET A 133 12.62 23.19 -13.85
C MET A 133 13.24 22.72 -15.17
N ASN A 134 14.43 22.12 -15.08
CA ASN A 134 15.12 21.56 -16.24
C ASN A 134 14.46 20.23 -16.66
N PRO A 135 14.24 19.96 -17.97
CA PRO A 135 13.72 18.68 -18.48
C PRO A 135 14.59 17.43 -18.27
N ARG A 136 15.40 17.36 -17.20
CA ARG A 136 16.30 16.23 -16.89
C ARG A 136 16.30 15.83 -15.42
N GLY A 137 15.28 16.22 -14.67
CA GLY A 137 15.14 15.86 -13.27
C GLY A 137 14.64 17.01 -12.40
N GLY A 138 13.86 16.65 -11.39
CA GLY A 138 13.38 17.57 -10.37
C GLY A 138 12.38 16.89 -9.43
N SER A 139 12.04 17.55 -8.33
CA SER A 139 11.02 17.02 -7.43
C SER A 139 10.17 18.10 -6.80
N ILE A 140 8.86 17.93 -6.84
CA ILE A 140 7.89 18.81 -6.20
C ILE A 140 7.08 18.02 -5.16
N VAL A 141 6.87 18.62 -3.99
CA VAL A 141 6.07 18.06 -2.90
C VAL A 141 4.99 19.04 -2.49
N ASN A 142 3.73 18.65 -2.68
CA ASN A 142 2.56 19.45 -2.30
C ASN A 142 2.03 19.05 -0.91
N ALA A 143 1.62 20.02 -0.09
CA ALA A 143 0.97 19.75 1.19
C ALA A 143 -0.55 19.57 1.00
N ALA A 144 -1.00 18.32 1.01
CA ALA A 144 -2.41 17.98 1.17
C ALA A 144 -2.80 18.06 2.66
N SER A 145 -3.52 17.07 3.18
CA SER A 145 -3.90 16.93 4.60
C SER A 145 -4.44 15.52 4.82
N ILE A 146 -4.49 15.04 6.06
CA ILE A 146 -5.33 13.87 6.37
C ILE A 146 -6.81 14.09 5.97
N LEU A 147 -7.28 15.34 5.90
CA LEU A 147 -8.60 15.71 5.35
C LEU A 147 -8.66 15.64 3.80
N SER A 148 -7.59 15.22 3.12
CA SER A 148 -7.61 14.85 1.70
C SER A 148 -7.95 13.38 1.45
N THR A 149 -8.04 12.57 2.52
CA THR A 149 -8.40 11.14 2.43
C THR A 149 -9.72 10.82 3.13
N ARG A 150 -10.30 11.80 3.83
CA ARG A 150 -11.57 11.70 4.55
C ARG A 150 -12.18 13.09 4.70
N GLY A 151 -13.51 13.16 4.82
CA GLY A 151 -14.20 14.40 5.16
C GLY A 151 -14.17 14.70 6.65
N TRP A 152 -14.42 15.97 7.01
CA TRP A 152 -14.63 16.41 8.39
C TRP A 152 -15.80 17.38 8.45
N ALA A 153 -16.80 17.10 9.29
CA ALA A 153 -17.97 17.94 9.47
C ALA A 153 -17.56 19.33 10.03
N GLY A 154 -17.84 20.40 9.29
CA GLY A 154 -17.32 21.74 9.60
C GLY A 154 -16.23 22.23 8.66
N ALA A 155 -15.55 21.34 7.94
CA ALA A 155 -14.38 21.69 7.12
C ALA A 155 -14.61 21.32 5.65
N SER A 156 -15.71 21.79 5.06
CA SER A 156 -16.10 21.41 3.70
C SER A 156 -15.15 22.00 2.64
N ALA A 157 -14.97 23.32 2.63
CA ALA A 157 -13.98 24.01 1.81
C ALA A 157 -12.57 23.47 2.10
N TYR A 158 -12.28 23.32 3.41
CA TYR A 158 -11.29 22.42 4.02
C TYR A 158 -10.80 21.27 3.13
N SER A 159 -11.62 20.24 3.23
CA SER A 159 -11.46 18.93 2.65
C SER A 159 -11.49 18.99 1.13
N ALA A 160 -12.38 19.79 0.53
CA ALA A 160 -12.47 19.95 -0.92
C ALA A 160 -11.16 20.48 -1.50
N SER A 161 -10.59 21.54 -0.91
CA SER A 161 -9.32 22.10 -1.35
C SER A 161 -8.18 21.06 -1.31
N LYS A 162 -8.11 20.27 -0.22
CA LYS A 162 -7.02 19.30 -0.02
C LYS A 162 -7.19 18.02 -0.83
N HIS A 163 -8.42 17.58 -1.13
CA HIS A 163 -8.65 16.56 -2.16
C HIS A 163 -8.26 17.08 -3.55
N GLY A 164 -8.56 18.35 -3.86
CA GLY A 164 -8.13 18.99 -5.10
C GLY A 164 -6.61 18.97 -5.29
N VAL A 165 -5.83 19.21 -4.22
CA VAL A 165 -4.36 19.13 -4.25
C VAL A 165 -3.88 17.72 -4.61
N VAL A 166 -4.54 16.66 -4.12
CA VAL A 166 -4.22 15.27 -4.49
C VAL A 166 -4.49 15.03 -5.97
N GLY A 167 -5.64 15.47 -6.47
CA GLY A 167 -5.99 15.37 -7.90
C GLY A 167 -4.98 16.09 -8.79
N LEU A 168 -4.66 17.34 -8.45
CA LEU A 168 -3.68 18.16 -9.15
C LEU A 168 -2.28 17.52 -9.15
N THR A 169 -1.85 16.99 -8.01
CA THR A 169 -0.56 16.30 -7.88
C THR A 169 -0.48 15.09 -8.82
N LYS A 170 -1.54 14.27 -8.86
CA LYS A 170 -1.61 13.08 -9.72
C LYS A 170 -1.60 13.45 -11.20
N SER A 171 -2.29 14.52 -11.59
CA SER A 171 -2.28 15.03 -12.98
C SER A 171 -0.88 15.50 -13.37
N ALA A 172 -0.29 16.40 -12.59
CA ALA A 172 1.04 16.93 -12.89
C ALA A 172 2.10 15.82 -12.93
N ALA A 173 2.06 14.86 -12.00
CA ALA A 173 2.98 13.70 -12.02
C ALA A 173 2.94 12.93 -13.35
N LYS A 174 1.76 12.76 -13.94
CA LYS A 174 1.58 12.09 -15.24
C LYS A 174 2.03 12.96 -16.40
N GLU A 175 1.86 14.28 -16.30
CA GLU A 175 2.23 15.23 -17.35
C GLU A 175 3.76 15.34 -17.50
N VAL A 176 4.48 15.44 -16.39
CA VAL A 176 5.93 15.76 -16.39
C VAL A 176 6.84 14.59 -16.03
N GLY A 177 6.29 13.42 -15.71
CA GLY A 177 7.08 12.24 -15.33
C GLY A 177 8.08 11.80 -16.41
N LYS A 178 7.71 11.95 -17.69
CA LYS A 178 8.60 11.68 -18.84
C LYS A 178 9.83 12.59 -18.90
N ASP A 179 9.75 13.77 -18.27
CA ASP A 179 10.84 14.76 -18.21
C ASP A 179 11.74 14.53 -16.97
N GLY A 180 11.53 13.42 -16.25
CA GLY A 180 12.26 13.05 -15.04
C GLY A 180 11.84 13.83 -13.78
N ILE A 181 10.77 14.63 -13.86
CA ILE A 181 10.27 15.42 -12.74
C ILE A 181 9.27 14.59 -11.95
N ARG A 182 9.48 14.50 -10.64
CA ARG A 182 8.59 13.79 -9.71
C ARG A 182 7.67 14.77 -9.02
N VAL A 183 6.39 14.46 -8.94
CA VAL A 183 5.40 15.31 -8.24
C VAL A 183 4.65 14.43 -7.25
N ASN A 184 4.78 14.72 -5.96
CA ASN A 184 4.13 13.99 -4.89
C ASN A 184 3.36 14.92 -3.97
N CYS A 185 2.50 14.36 -3.13
CA CYS A 185 1.89 15.09 -2.03
C CYS A 185 2.06 14.34 -0.72
N ILE A 186 2.11 15.10 0.37
CA ILE A 186 2.06 14.56 1.73
C ILE A 186 0.71 14.89 2.36
N ALA A 187 0.23 14.03 3.26
CA ALA A 187 -1.02 14.22 3.98
C ALA A 187 -0.78 14.32 5.50
N PRO A 188 -0.28 15.47 6.01
CA PRO A 188 -0.07 15.65 7.44
C PRO A 188 -1.35 15.47 8.26
N GLY A 189 -1.23 14.80 9.40
CA GLY A 189 -2.27 14.74 10.44
C GLY A 189 -2.17 15.93 11.41
N TYR A 190 -2.33 15.67 12.71
CA TYR A 190 -2.16 16.68 13.75
C TYR A 190 -0.68 17.01 13.98
N ILE A 191 -0.22 18.12 13.39
CA ILE A 191 1.15 18.60 13.54
C ILE A 191 1.18 19.85 14.42
N ASP A 192 2.08 19.87 15.40
CA ASP A 192 2.29 20.96 16.34
C ASP A 192 2.81 22.23 15.63
N THR A 193 1.87 22.99 15.08
CA THR A 193 2.12 24.19 14.25
C THR A 193 1.26 25.35 14.73
N PRO A 194 1.64 26.61 14.45
CA PRO A 194 0.81 27.77 14.76
C PRO A 194 -0.62 27.67 14.20
N MET A 195 -0.78 27.13 12.98
CA MET A 195 -2.09 26.91 12.36
C MET A 195 -2.97 25.95 13.17
N VAL A 196 -2.42 24.80 13.59
CA VAL A 196 -3.18 23.84 14.39
C VAL A 196 -3.45 24.39 15.79
N LYS A 197 -2.49 25.08 16.42
CA LYS A 197 -2.71 25.76 17.71
C LYS A 197 -3.86 26.75 17.63
N ALA A 198 -3.84 27.63 16.63
CA ALA A 198 -4.89 28.61 16.40
C ALA A 198 -6.27 27.97 16.20
N ALA A 199 -6.32 26.81 15.53
CA ALA A 199 -7.56 26.04 15.40
C ALA A 199 -8.02 25.47 16.76
N THR A 200 -7.14 24.79 17.48
CA THR A 200 -7.47 24.12 18.75
C THR A 200 -7.73 25.07 19.92
N SER A 201 -7.22 26.31 19.88
CA SER A 201 -7.38 27.31 20.96
C SER A 201 -8.62 28.19 20.80
N ASN A 202 -9.42 28.02 19.73
CA ASN A 202 -10.61 28.82 19.50
C ASN A 202 -11.84 28.17 20.21
N PRO A 203 -12.40 28.80 21.25
CA PRO A 203 -13.52 28.24 22.01
C PRO A 203 -14.83 28.10 21.19
N ASN A 204 -14.92 28.74 20.02
CA ASN A 204 -16.07 28.66 19.12
C ASN A 204 -15.87 27.62 17.99
N GLN A 205 -14.81 26.81 18.01
CA GLN A 205 -14.66 25.70 17.07
C GLN A 205 -15.33 24.44 17.60
N VAL A 206 -16.05 23.74 16.71
CA VAL A 206 -16.69 22.46 17.03
C VAL A 206 -15.62 21.43 17.43
N THR A 207 -15.57 21.07 18.72
CA THR A 207 -14.94 19.83 19.17
C THR A 207 -15.76 18.66 18.67
N VAL A 208 -15.43 18.15 17.48
CA VAL A 208 -15.85 16.80 17.10
C VAL A 208 -14.99 15.84 17.93
N ASN A 209 -15.62 14.95 18.69
CA ASN A 209 -14.94 13.90 19.46
C ASN A 209 -14.28 12.89 18.50
N ASP A 210 -13.15 13.24 17.89
CA ASP A 210 -12.27 12.32 17.17
C ASP A 210 -11.09 11.84 18.05
N GLY A 211 -11.08 12.27 19.32
CA GLY A 211 -10.04 12.00 20.32
C GLY A 211 -8.77 12.85 20.18
N GLY A 212 -8.73 13.79 19.22
CA GLY A 212 -7.67 14.77 19.05
C GLY A 212 -6.27 14.15 18.88
N ALA A 213 -5.24 14.88 19.31
CA ALA A 213 -3.86 14.39 19.30
C ALA A 213 -3.65 13.10 20.11
N GLY A 214 -4.50 12.85 21.12
CA GLY A 214 -4.45 11.65 21.96
C GLY A 214 -5.01 10.38 21.29
N ALA A 215 -5.82 10.53 20.23
CA ALA A 215 -6.28 9.40 19.41
C ALA A 215 -5.37 9.10 18.21
N ALA A 216 -4.29 9.88 18.01
CA ALA A 216 -3.24 9.47 17.10
C ALA A 216 -2.60 8.17 17.63
N PRO A 217 -2.25 7.18 16.77
CA PRO A 217 -1.69 5.91 17.23
C PRO A 217 -0.43 6.05 18.11
N LEU A 218 0.34 7.13 17.93
CA LEU A 218 1.53 7.44 18.74
C LEU A 218 1.23 8.23 20.02
N GLY A 219 -0.05 8.50 20.32
CA GLY A 219 -0.51 9.21 21.51
C GLY A 219 -0.04 10.67 21.61
N ARG A 220 0.45 11.27 20.52
CA ARG A 220 0.96 12.65 20.49
C ARG A 220 0.77 13.32 19.14
N MET A 221 0.88 14.65 19.13
CA MET A 221 1.03 15.42 17.89
C MET A 221 2.37 15.10 17.21
N GLY A 222 2.34 15.09 15.89
CA GLY A 222 3.56 15.11 15.09
C GLY A 222 4.28 16.46 15.22
N GLN A 223 5.59 16.44 15.11
CA GLN A 223 6.43 17.64 15.12
C GLN A 223 6.66 18.11 13.67
N PRO A 224 6.74 19.42 13.39
CA PRO A 224 7.01 19.92 12.05
C PRO A 224 8.26 19.31 11.40
N ARG A 225 9.30 19.04 12.19
CA ARG A 225 10.54 18.39 11.73
C ARG A 225 10.33 16.96 11.22
N GLU A 226 9.34 16.24 11.72
CA GLU A 226 9.03 14.86 11.29
C GLU A 226 8.41 14.87 9.89
N VAL A 227 7.55 15.86 9.62
CA VAL A 227 7.01 16.09 8.28
C VAL A 227 8.11 16.59 7.33
N ALA A 228 8.95 17.51 7.79
CA ALA A 228 10.09 18.01 7.03
C ALA A 228 11.02 16.88 6.58
N ALA A 229 11.24 15.85 7.41
CA ALA A 229 12.04 14.68 7.04
C ALA A 229 11.45 13.91 5.87
N LEU A 230 10.12 13.72 5.83
CA LEU A 230 9.42 13.09 4.71
C LEU A 230 9.49 13.96 3.45
N VAL A 231 9.29 15.27 3.57
CA VAL A 231 9.44 16.20 2.43
C VAL A 231 10.86 16.14 1.87
N ALA A 232 11.87 16.16 2.73
CA ALA A 232 13.26 16.02 2.32
C ALA A 232 13.53 14.67 1.63
N PHE A 233 13.00 13.56 2.15
CA PHE A 233 13.10 12.28 1.46
C PHE A 233 12.48 12.33 0.05
N LEU A 234 11.25 12.82 -0.05
CA LEU A 234 10.53 12.90 -1.33
C LEU A 234 11.19 13.85 -2.32
N LEU A 235 11.87 14.92 -1.87
CA LEU A 235 12.65 15.82 -2.72
C LEU A 235 14.00 15.24 -3.16
N SER A 236 14.47 14.18 -2.51
CA SER A 236 15.79 13.61 -2.75
C SER A 236 15.79 12.52 -3.82
N ASP A 237 17.00 12.08 -4.22
CA ASP A 237 17.16 10.99 -5.18
C ASP A 237 16.89 9.61 -4.55
N GLU A 238 16.77 9.53 -3.21
CA GLU A 238 16.31 8.31 -2.53
C GLU A 238 14.84 7.99 -2.88
N ALA A 239 14.07 8.97 -3.34
CA ALA A 239 12.69 8.82 -3.82
C ALA A 239 12.60 8.77 -5.36
N SER A 240 13.68 8.37 -6.05
CA SER A 240 13.83 8.44 -7.52
C SER A 240 12.72 7.76 -8.34
N PHE A 241 11.98 6.83 -7.75
CA PHE A 241 10.85 6.15 -8.41
C PHE A 241 9.48 6.42 -7.75
N ILE A 242 9.41 7.40 -6.86
CA ILE A 242 8.17 7.79 -6.18
C ILE A 242 7.64 9.06 -6.85
N THR A 243 6.52 8.94 -7.57
CA THR A 243 5.78 10.05 -8.18
C THR A 243 4.28 9.72 -8.18
N GLY A 244 3.41 10.71 -8.00
CA GLY A 244 1.95 10.52 -7.94
C GLY A 244 1.43 9.66 -6.78
N ALA A 245 2.28 9.33 -5.79
CA ALA A 245 2.00 8.27 -4.83
C ALA A 245 0.92 8.63 -3.78
N GLN A 246 0.03 7.66 -3.54
CA GLN A 246 -0.87 7.57 -2.37
C GLN A 246 -0.94 6.09 -1.91
N ARG A 247 0.10 5.57 -1.24
CA ARG A 247 0.16 4.21 -0.64
C ARG A 247 -0.45 3.04 -1.47
N THR A 248 -0.45 3.12 -2.81
CA THR A 248 -0.90 2.05 -3.71
C THR A 248 0.19 1.72 -4.72
N ALA A 249 0.12 0.52 -5.30
CA ALA A 249 0.98 0.10 -6.41
C ALA A 249 0.36 0.38 -7.79
N TRP A 250 -0.75 1.11 -7.83
CA TRP A 250 -1.47 1.33 -9.09
C TRP A 250 -0.61 2.11 -10.07
N GLY A 251 -0.57 1.66 -11.32
CA GLY A 251 0.32 2.21 -12.34
C GLY A 251 1.77 1.74 -12.28
N VAL A 252 2.21 1.01 -11.24
CA VAL A 252 3.61 0.52 -11.14
C VAL A 252 3.94 -0.46 -12.26
N PHE A 253 2.97 -1.30 -12.63
CA PHE A 253 3.15 -2.35 -13.63
C PHE A 253 2.48 -2.05 -14.96
N ASP A 254 1.83 -0.89 -15.11
CA ASP A 254 1.24 -0.45 -16.37
C ASP A 254 2.30 -0.35 -17.46
N LYS A 255 1.95 -0.73 -18.69
CA LYS A 255 2.86 -0.70 -19.85
C LYS A 255 2.19 -0.05 -21.03
N ASP A 256 2.89 0.89 -21.67
CA ASP A 256 2.45 1.55 -22.90
C ASP A 256 1.03 2.14 -22.83
N GLY A 257 0.66 2.66 -21.65
CA GLY A 257 -0.67 3.23 -21.38
C GLY A 257 -1.78 2.19 -21.12
N VAL A 258 -1.45 0.89 -21.13
CA VAL A 258 -2.35 -0.20 -20.78
C VAL A 258 -2.23 -0.50 -19.29
N LYS A 259 -3.37 -0.55 -18.61
CA LYS A 259 -3.47 -0.90 -17.20
C LYS A 259 -3.09 -2.36 -16.97
N ASP A 260 -2.24 -2.59 -15.97
CA ASP A 260 -1.89 -3.92 -15.51
C ASP A 260 -3.06 -4.62 -14.80
N GLU A 261 -3.08 -5.95 -14.91
CA GLU A 261 -4.16 -6.84 -14.40
C GLU A 261 -3.67 -7.99 -13.53
N ILE A 262 -2.36 -8.11 -13.34
CA ILE A 262 -1.76 -9.26 -12.62
C ILE A 262 -0.91 -8.84 -11.41
N GLY A 263 -0.70 -7.54 -11.22
CA GLY A 263 -0.07 -6.94 -10.05
C GLY A 263 1.34 -7.46 -9.79
N THR A 264 1.63 -7.86 -8.56
CA THR A 264 2.98 -8.27 -8.15
C THR A 264 3.46 -9.56 -8.80
N LEU A 265 2.60 -10.32 -9.48
CA LEU A 265 3.04 -11.42 -10.33
C LEU A 265 3.97 -10.95 -11.46
N ASN A 266 3.93 -9.67 -11.84
CA ASN A 266 4.92 -9.06 -12.74
C ASN A 266 6.37 -9.18 -12.23
N LEU A 267 6.58 -9.36 -10.92
CA LEU A 267 7.91 -9.56 -10.32
C LEU A 267 8.53 -10.91 -10.70
N LEU A 268 7.72 -11.88 -11.12
CA LEU A 268 8.17 -13.19 -11.62
C LEU A 268 8.66 -13.07 -13.07
N THR A 269 9.70 -12.28 -13.29
CA THR A 269 10.31 -12.10 -14.62
C THR A 269 10.98 -13.40 -15.11
N PRO A 270 11.26 -13.54 -16.41
CA PRO A 270 11.98 -14.70 -16.92
C PRO A 270 13.28 -15.01 -16.19
N ASP A 271 14.05 -13.98 -15.81
CA ASP A 271 15.31 -14.14 -15.06
C ASP A 271 15.06 -14.62 -13.63
N VAL A 272 14.03 -14.09 -12.96
CA VAL A 272 13.62 -14.52 -11.61
C VAL A 272 13.19 -15.99 -11.64
N VAL A 273 12.35 -16.36 -12.60
CA VAL A 273 11.87 -17.76 -12.76
C VAL A 273 13.02 -18.70 -13.11
N SER A 274 13.92 -18.29 -14.03
CA SER A 274 15.11 -19.06 -14.40
C SER A 274 16.05 -19.27 -13.20
N ASN A 275 16.21 -18.25 -12.35
CA ASN A 275 16.99 -18.40 -11.12
C ASN A 275 16.30 -19.34 -10.12
N ALA A 276 14.99 -19.21 -9.94
CA ALA A 276 14.22 -20.10 -9.08
C ALA A 276 14.28 -21.56 -9.52
N ALA A 277 14.37 -21.85 -10.82
CA ALA A 277 14.49 -23.21 -11.34
C ALA A 277 15.74 -23.95 -10.80
N LYS A 278 16.78 -23.21 -10.35
CA LYS A 278 17.98 -23.78 -9.70
C LYS A 278 17.70 -24.37 -8.31
N GLU A 279 16.53 -24.10 -7.74
CA GLU A 279 16.08 -24.75 -6.50
C GLU A 279 15.72 -26.23 -6.74
N VAL A 280 15.48 -26.64 -7.99
CA VAL A 280 15.28 -28.06 -8.36
C VAL A 280 16.63 -28.78 -8.43
N ARG A 281 16.95 -29.50 -7.36
CA ARG A 281 18.20 -30.25 -7.17
C ARG A 281 17.98 -31.75 -7.07
N THR A 282 16.85 -32.17 -6.50
CA THR A 282 16.51 -33.58 -6.23
C THR A 282 15.48 -34.12 -7.20
N GLY A 283 14.67 -33.26 -7.81
CA GLY A 283 13.51 -33.62 -8.62
C GLY A 283 12.31 -34.10 -7.81
N LYS A 284 12.40 -34.09 -6.47
CA LYS A 284 11.28 -34.51 -5.61
C LYS A 284 10.21 -33.44 -5.62
N SER A 285 8.98 -33.85 -5.94
CA SER A 285 7.80 -32.99 -5.95
C SER A 285 6.90 -33.26 -4.75
N VAL A 286 6.30 -32.20 -4.22
CA VAL A 286 5.31 -32.23 -3.15
C VAL A 286 4.09 -31.47 -3.62
N SER A 287 2.92 -32.11 -3.59
CA SER A 287 1.65 -31.43 -3.86
C SER A 287 1.23 -30.60 -2.66
N LEU A 288 0.80 -29.36 -2.92
CA LEU A 288 0.34 -28.43 -1.88
C LEU A 288 -1.20 -28.29 -1.89
N ASN A 289 -1.87 -29.20 -2.61
CA ASN A 289 -3.32 -29.25 -2.76
C ASN A 289 -3.92 -30.10 -1.63
N TRP A 290 -4.88 -29.57 -0.88
CA TRP A 290 -5.48 -30.27 0.26
C TRP A 290 -6.54 -31.31 -0.15
N GLY A 291 -7.46 -30.90 -1.02
CA GLY A 291 -8.61 -31.71 -1.46
C GLY A 291 -9.85 -30.83 -1.54
N LEU A 292 -10.59 -30.93 -2.65
CA LEU A 292 -11.76 -30.08 -2.90
C LEU A 292 -12.96 -30.47 -2.01
N ASP A 293 -12.98 -31.69 -1.53
CA ASP A 293 -14.03 -32.29 -0.69
C ASP A 293 -13.79 -32.08 0.82
N LYS A 294 -12.57 -31.66 1.20
CA LYS A 294 -12.12 -31.59 2.59
C LYS A 294 -12.91 -30.60 3.44
N MET A 295 -13.32 -29.47 2.86
CA MET A 295 -14.13 -28.49 3.58
C MET A 295 -15.62 -28.88 3.56
N HIS A 296 -16.03 -29.57 4.62
CA HIS A 296 -17.41 -30.03 4.77
C HIS A 296 -18.42 -28.90 5.02
N GLN A 297 -18.05 -27.94 5.87
CA GLN A 297 -18.91 -26.84 6.32
C GLN A 297 -18.17 -25.50 6.22
N PRO A 298 -18.09 -24.91 5.02
CA PRO A 298 -17.39 -23.65 4.83
C PRO A 298 -18.07 -22.50 5.58
N GLY A 299 -17.27 -21.51 5.95
CA GLY A 299 -17.75 -20.26 6.53
C GLY A 299 -18.52 -19.39 5.53
N PHE A 300 -19.06 -18.27 6.02
CA PHE A 300 -19.69 -17.22 5.20
C PHE A 300 -20.84 -17.67 4.29
N GLY A 301 -21.49 -18.80 4.59
CA GLY A 301 -22.59 -19.33 3.79
C GLY A 301 -22.19 -19.84 2.40
N ARG A 302 -20.89 -20.10 2.18
CA ARG A 302 -20.41 -20.68 0.91
C ARG A 302 -20.96 -22.10 0.72
N THR A 303 -21.04 -22.57 -0.52
CA THR A 303 -21.51 -23.91 -0.83
C THR A 303 -20.37 -24.92 -0.76
N SER A 304 -20.66 -26.12 -0.23
CA SER A 304 -19.74 -27.26 -0.27
C SER A 304 -19.63 -27.84 -1.70
N LEU A 305 -18.61 -28.66 -1.93
CA LEU A 305 -18.41 -29.38 -3.18
C LEU A 305 -19.65 -30.23 -3.54
N GLN A 306 -20.04 -30.18 -4.81
CA GLN A 306 -20.95 -31.18 -5.39
C GLN A 306 -20.20 -31.96 -6.45
N HIS A 307 -20.21 -33.29 -6.33
CA HIS A 307 -19.58 -34.22 -7.25
C HIS A 307 -20.61 -35.24 -7.73
N LYS A 308 -20.85 -35.28 -9.03
CA LYS A 308 -21.83 -36.17 -9.65
C LYS A 308 -21.15 -37.05 -10.69
N PHE A 309 -21.25 -38.36 -10.51
CA PHE A 309 -20.80 -39.34 -11.49
C PHE A 309 -21.85 -39.56 -12.58
N VAL A 310 -21.38 -39.76 -13.80
CA VAL A 310 -22.19 -40.05 -14.98
C VAL A 310 -21.72 -41.38 -15.56
N ASP A 311 -22.53 -42.43 -15.39
CA ASP A 311 -22.31 -43.74 -16.03
C ASP A 311 -22.88 -43.72 -17.44
N TRP A 312 -22.02 -43.84 -18.46
CA TRP A 312 -22.48 -43.81 -19.85
C TRP A 312 -23.42 -44.96 -20.21
N ARG A 313 -23.38 -46.10 -19.50
CA ARG A 313 -24.29 -47.23 -19.75
C ARG A 313 -25.73 -46.94 -19.35
N GLN A 314 -25.94 -45.93 -18.51
CA GLN A 314 -27.28 -45.49 -18.12
C GLN A 314 -27.90 -44.54 -19.16
N LYS A 315 -27.14 -44.10 -20.16
CA LYS A 315 -27.62 -43.26 -21.25
C LYS A 315 -28.06 -44.12 -22.43
N GLU A 316 -29.23 -43.80 -22.99
CA GLU A 316 -29.77 -44.48 -24.15
C GLU A 316 -28.81 -44.35 -25.35
N GLY A 317 -28.55 -45.47 -26.04
CA GLY A 317 -27.71 -45.51 -27.24
C GLY A 317 -26.21 -45.73 -26.99
N TYR A 318 -25.78 -45.95 -25.74
CA TYR A 318 -24.37 -46.18 -25.39
C TYR A 318 -24.16 -47.60 -24.84
N ASP A 319 -23.22 -48.36 -25.42
CA ASP A 319 -22.86 -49.72 -25.02
C ASP A 319 -21.34 -49.85 -24.81
N PHE A 320 -20.80 -49.03 -23.90
CA PHE A 320 -19.42 -49.11 -23.45
C PHE A 320 -19.28 -48.74 -21.97
N TYR A 321 -18.18 -49.18 -21.35
CA TYR A 321 -17.88 -48.89 -19.94
C TYR A 321 -17.07 -47.61 -19.82
N SER A 322 -17.71 -46.52 -19.41
CA SER A 322 -17.05 -45.25 -19.12
C SER A 322 -17.81 -44.47 -18.06
N TYR A 323 -17.06 -43.73 -17.24
CA TYR A 323 -17.59 -42.73 -16.31
C TYR A 323 -17.09 -41.35 -16.71
N ASP A 324 -18.00 -40.39 -16.73
CA ASP A 324 -17.65 -38.97 -16.61
C ASP A 324 -18.04 -38.48 -15.22
N ASP A 325 -17.63 -37.28 -14.87
CA ASP A 325 -18.10 -36.59 -13.68
C ASP A 325 -18.35 -35.09 -13.90
N GLU A 326 -19.20 -34.53 -13.06
CA GLU A 326 -19.50 -33.10 -12.97
C GLU A 326 -19.09 -32.62 -11.58
N ILE A 327 -18.28 -31.56 -11.53
CA ILE A 327 -17.82 -30.93 -10.29
C ILE A 327 -18.36 -29.50 -10.23
N THR A 328 -19.10 -29.18 -9.17
CA THR A 328 -19.51 -27.80 -8.87
C THR A 328 -18.86 -27.38 -7.56
N VAL A 329 -18.11 -26.28 -7.60
CA VAL A 329 -17.32 -25.79 -6.48
C VAL A 329 -17.48 -24.29 -6.33
N ASN A 330 -17.62 -23.81 -5.09
CA ASN A 330 -17.34 -22.41 -4.78
C ASN A 330 -15.82 -22.29 -4.67
N THR A 331 -15.19 -21.50 -5.54
CA THR A 331 -13.73 -21.42 -5.63
C THR A 331 -13.05 -20.83 -4.39
N GLN A 332 -13.84 -20.39 -3.39
CA GLN A 332 -13.37 -19.93 -2.09
C GLN A 332 -13.67 -20.87 -0.91
N THR A 333 -14.23 -22.06 -1.14
CA THR A 333 -14.63 -22.98 -0.06
C THR A 333 -13.47 -23.76 0.54
N GLY A 334 -12.30 -23.84 -0.10
CA GLY A 334 -11.17 -24.63 0.39
C GLY A 334 -9.84 -24.10 -0.09
N ASN A 335 -8.90 -25.00 -0.36
CA ASN A 335 -7.58 -24.65 -0.87
C ASN A 335 -7.66 -23.79 -2.16
N GLN A 336 -7.13 -22.57 -2.14
CA GLN A 336 -7.35 -21.58 -3.19
C GLN A 336 -6.22 -20.56 -3.37
N TRP A 337 -6.28 -19.85 -4.50
CA TRP A 337 -5.76 -18.51 -4.73
C TRP A 337 -6.92 -17.52 -4.80
N ASP A 338 -6.79 -16.40 -4.08
CA ASP A 338 -7.62 -15.22 -4.25
C ASP A 338 -7.09 -14.36 -5.38
N GLY A 339 -7.91 -14.20 -6.42
CA GLY A 339 -7.63 -13.30 -7.53
C GLY A 339 -7.89 -11.84 -7.17
N LEU A 340 -7.47 -10.94 -8.05
CA LEU A 340 -7.58 -9.48 -7.81
C LEU A 340 -9.01 -8.95 -7.85
N ARG A 341 -10.01 -9.81 -8.13
CA ARG A 341 -11.45 -9.54 -8.03
C ARG A 341 -12.06 -10.00 -6.71
N HIS A 342 -11.31 -10.73 -5.88
CA HIS A 342 -11.84 -11.33 -4.66
C HIS A 342 -12.20 -10.28 -3.62
N TRP A 343 -11.32 -9.28 -3.46
CA TRP A 343 -11.44 -8.29 -2.40
C TRP A 343 -11.19 -6.88 -2.94
N GLY A 344 -12.20 -6.02 -2.79
CA GLY A 344 -12.10 -4.59 -3.06
C GLY A 344 -11.82 -3.81 -1.78
N HIS A 345 -11.14 -2.67 -1.91
CA HIS A 345 -10.79 -1.86 -0.75
C HIS A 345 -12.07 -1.36 -0.06
N SER A 346 -12.23 -1.80 1.19
CA SER A 346 -13.48 -1.72 1.95
C SER A 346 -14.11 -0.32 2.02
N LYS A 347 -13.30 0.74 2.04
CA LYS A 347 -13.79 2.13 2.17
C LYS A 347 -14.12 2.81 0.86
N THR A 348 -13.55 2.37 -0.26
CA THR A 348 -13.66 3.06 -1.55
C THR A 348 -14.40 2.26 -2.61
N GLY A 349 -14.57 0.95 -2.42
CA GLY A 349 -15.15 0.07 -3.44
C GLY A 349 -14.26 -0.10 -4.68
N LEU A 350 -12.97 0.23 -4.55
CA LEU A 350 -12.00 0.13 -5.65
C LEU A 350 -11.16 -1.13 -5.50
N TYR A 351 -10.95 -1.80 -6.61
CA TYR A 351 -10.09 -2.97 -6.77
C TYR A 351 -8.73 -2.52 -7.30
N TYR A 352 -7.84 -3.48 -7.55
CA TYR A 352 -6.53 -3.22 -8.10
C TYR A 352 -6.60 -2.30 -9.34
N ASN A 353 -5.65 -1.38 -9.39
CA ASN A 353 -5.47 -0.39 -10.46
C ASN A 353 -6.67 0.56 -10.67
N GLY A 354 -7.48 0.77 -9.63
CA GLY A 354 -8.57 1.74 -9.61
C GLY A 354 -9.84 1.29 -10.33
N THR A 355 -10.00 0.00 -10.53
CA THR A 355 -11.22 -0.59 -11.10
C THR A 355 -12.36 -0.51 -10.09
N HIS A 356 -13.51 0.03 -10.49
CA HIS A 356 -14.65 0.13 -9.58
C HIS A 356 -15.37 -1.21 -9.46
N HIS A 357 -15.94 -1.49 -8.29
CA HIS A 357 -16.64 -2.74 -8.00
C HIS A 357 -17.68 -3.12 -9.07
N ASP A 358 -18.52 -2.16 -9.43
CA ASP A 358 -19.64 -2.39 -10.36
C ASP A 358 -19.17 -2.68 -11.79
N ASP A 359 -17.97 -2.25 -12.17
CA ASP A 359 -17.41 -2.47 -13.52
C ASP A 359 -17.00 -3.94 -13.74
N LEU A 360 -16.75 -4.68 -12.66
CA LEU A 360 -16.35 -6.09 -12.73
C LEU A 360 -17.50 -6.99 -13.19
N LEU A 361 -18.76 -6.62 -13.01
CA LEU A 361 -19.87 -7.46 -13.49
C LEU A 361 -19.94 -7.57 -15.02
N GLN A 362 -19.34 -6.62 -15.74
CA GLN A 362 -19.48 -6.48 -17.19
C GLN A 362 -18.23 -6.86 -17.98
N THR A 363 -17.14 -7.24 -17.29
CA THR A 363 -15.82 -7.45 -17.91
C THR A 363 -15.14 -8.69 -17.36
N SER A 364 -14.11 -9.19 -18.05
CA SER A 364 -13.17 -10.18 -17.49
C SER A 364 -12.00 -9.53 -16.75
N HIS A 365 -12.00 -8.20 -16.64
CA HIS A 365 -10.87 -7.43 -16.11
C HIS A 365 -10.49 -7.91 -14.71
N LEU A 366 -9.18 -8.01 -14.45
CA LEU A 366 -8.61 -8.55 -13.21
C LEU A 366 -8.88 -10.04 -12.95
N GLY A 367 -9.43 -10.75 -13.94
CA GLY A 367 -9.72 -12.18 -13.87
C GLY A 367 -8.49 -13.05 -13.71
N ILE A 368 -8.65 -14.17 -13.01
CA ILE A 368 -7.55 -15.14 -12.82
C ILE A 368 -7.08 -15.77 -14.13
N ASP A 369 -7.87 -15.70 -15.21
CA ASP A 369 -7.44 -16.08 -16.57
C ASP A 369 -6.26 -15.23 -17.08
N HIS A 370 -6.08 -14.02 -16.56
CA HIS A 370 -4.90 -13.20 -16.89
C HIS A 370 -3.61 -13.80 -16.31
N TRP A 371 -3.71 -14.58 -15.23
CA TRP A 371 -2.55 -15.29 -14.67
C TRP A 371 -2.19 -16.49 -15.54
N ASP A 372 -3.18 -17.22 -16.07
CA ASP A 372 -2.95 -18.28 -17.06
C ASP A 372 -2.31 -17.73 -18.34
N LYS A 373 -2.84 -16.63 -18.89
CA LYS A 373 -2.27 -15.95 -20.08
C LYS A 373 -0.81 -15.53 -19.90
N ARG A 374 -0.39 -15.25 -18.67
CA ARG A 374 1.02 -14.96 -18.32
C ARG A 374 1.91 -16.20 -18.36
N GLY A 375 1.34 -17.40 -18.24
CA GLY A 375 2.04 -18.67 -18.03
C GLY A 375 1.91 -19.23 -16.62
N GLY A 376 0.89 -18.81 -15.86
CA GLY A 376 0.67 -19.21 -14.48
C GLY A 376 1.63 -18.55 -13.49
N ILE A 377 1.86 -19.24 -12.37
CA ILE A 377 2.77 -18.81 -11.30
C ILE A 377 3.92 -19.80 -11.25
N ALA A 378 5.13 -19.31 -11.52
CA ALA A 378 6.36 -20.06 -11.39
C ALA A 378 7.42 -19.18 -10.73
N GLY A 379 8.05 -19.66 -9.68
CA GLY A 379 8.97 -18.84 -8.90
C GLY A 379 9.62 -19.59 -7.76
N ARG A 380 10.32 -18.85 -6.90
CA ARG A 380 10.95 -19.43 -5.71
C ARG A 380 9.97 -19.40 -4.55
N GLY A 381 9.59 -20.57 -4.06
CA GLY A 381 8.82 -20.70 -2.83
C GLY A 381 9.73 -20.68 -1.62
N VAL A 382 9.27 -20.02 -0.55
CA VAL A 382 9.95 -19.95 0.75
C VAL A 382 8.96 -20.37 1.83
N LEU A 383 9.25 -21.44 2.57
CA LEU A 383 8.41 -21.87 3.70
C LEU A 383 8.93 -21.29 5.02
N LEU A 384 8.06 -20.58 5.74
CA LEU A 384 8.22 -20.25 7.16
C LEU A 384 7.25 -21.10 7.99
N ASP A 385 7.78 -22.12 8.65
CA ASP A 385 6.99 -23.10 9.40
C ASP A 385 6.77 -22.67 10.85
N TYR A 386 5.79 -21.77 11.06
CA TYR A 386 5.48 -21.24 12.38
C TYR A 386 5.04 -22.32 13.35
N CYS A 387 4.23 -23.28 12.92
CA CYS A 387 3.75 -24.35 13.80
C CYS A 387 4.89 -25.19 14.38
N ALA A 388 5.82 -25.65 13.54
CA ALA A 388 6.98 -26.41 14.03
C ALA A 388 7.95 -25.53 14.82
N TRP A 389 8.14 -24.28 14.41
CA TRP A 389 9.03 -23.34 15.09
C TRP A 389 8.53 -22.96 16.49
N ALA A 390 7.24 -22.66 16.63
CA ALA A 390 6.59 -22.35 17.89
C ALA A 390 6.70 -23.51 18.88
N GLU A 391 6.53 -24.76 18.42
CA GLU A 391 6.73 -25.95 19.24
C GLU A 391 8.18 -26.03 19.77
N ARG A 392 9.19 -25.81 18.93
CA ARG A 392 10.61 -25.78 19.36
C ARG A 392 10.91 -24.65 20.33
N LYS A 393 10.22 -23.51 20.20
CA LYS A 393 10.39 -22.35 21.09
C LYS A 393 9.56 -22.45 22.37
N GLY A 394 8.70 -23.46 22.50
CA GLY A 394 7.78 -23.59 23.64
C GLY A 394 6.69 -22.52 23.66
N ILE A 395 6.30 -21.99 22.48
CA ILE A 395 5.22 -21.02 22.34
C ILE A 395 3.90 -21.77 22.24
N GLU A 396 3.06 -21.63 23.27
CA GLU A 396 1.71 -22.18 23.26
C GLU A 396 0.75 -21.27 22.48
N TYR A 397 0.12 -21.81 21.43
CA TYR A 397 -0.94 -21.14 20.69
C TYR A 397 -1.92 -22.16 20.07
N THR A 398 -3.01 -21.65 19.50
CA THR A 398 -3.92 -22.43 18.64
C THR A 398 -4.16 -21.67 17.34
N PRO A 399 -4.24 -22.35 16.18
CA PRO A 399 -4.57 -21.68 14.92
C PRO A 399 -5.99 -21.11 14.90
N MET A 400 -6.85 -21.43 15.88
CA MET A 400 -8.23 -20.93 16.01
C MET A 400 -8.38 -19.78 17.01
N SER A 401 -7.32 -19.04 17.32
CA SER A 401 -7.35 -17.83 18.14
C SER A 401 -6.73 -16.66 17.40
N GLN A 402 -6.94 -15.43 17.88
CA GLN A 402 -6.29 -14.22 17.32
C GLN A 402 -4.81 -14.14 17.75
N HIS A 403 -4.04 -15.20 17.48
CA HIS A 403 -2.62 -15.28 17.80
C HIS A 403 -1.79 -14.64 16.67
N PRO A 404 -1.06 -13.55 16.94
CA PRO A 404 -0.27 -12.87 15.92
C PRO A 404 1.01 -13.65 15.58
N ILE A 405 1.25 -13.87 14.30
CA ILE A 405 2.58 -14.21 13.78
C ILE A 405 3.23 -12.89 13.36
N THR A 406 4.16 -12.39 14.17
CA THR A 406 4.72 -11.05 14.01
C THR A 406 5.88 -11.04 13.01
N LEU A 407 6.20 -9.87 12.44
CA LEU A 407 7.37 -9.74 11.57
C LEU A 407 8.68 -10.21 12.25
N PRO A 408 8.95 -9.88 13.53
CA PRO A 408 10.08 -10.47 14.27
C PRO A 408 10.11 -12.00 14.25
N ASP A 409 8.96 -12.67 14.43
CA ASP A 409 8.88 -14.14 14.36
C ASP A 409 9.26 -14.64 12.97
N LEU A 410 8.73 -14.01 11.91
CA LEU A 410 9.04 -14.36 10.52
C LEU A 410 10.54 -14.24 10.22
N LEU A 411 11.17 -13.15 10.70
CA LEU A 411 12.59 -12.90 10.50
C LEU A 411 13.47 -13.85 11.30
N GLU A 412 13.06 -14.20 12.51
CA GLU A 412 13.78 -15.19 13.33
C GLU A 412 13.72 -16.58 12.69
N MET A 413 12.53 -17.01 12.23
CA MET A 413 12.37 -18.27 11.49
C MET A 413 13.26 -18.31 10.25
N ALA A 414 13.26 -17.25 9.43
CA ALA A 414 14.07 -17.17 8.23
C ALA A 414 15.57 -17.25 8.56
N LYS A 415 16.00 -16.56 9.61
CA LYS A 415 17.39 -16.57 10.08
C LYS A 415 17.81 -17.97 10.53
N GLU A 416 16.98 -18.66 11.32
CA GLU A 416 17.26 -20.03 11.79
C GLU A 416 17.28 -21.05 10.65
N ALA A 417 16.40 -20.88 9.67
CA ALA A 417 16.35 -21.71 8.47
C ALA A 417 17.46 -21.40 7.44
N GLY A 418 18.31 -20.39 7.70
CA GLY A 418 19.35 -19.95 6.77
C GLY A 418 18.80 -19.34 5.47
N VAL A 419 17.57 -18.83 5.49
CA VAL A 419 16.88 -18.27 4.33
C VAL A 419 17.27 -16.81 4.14
N THR A 420 17.72 -16.48 2.93
CA THR A 420 17.84 -15.10 2.46
C THR A 420 16.76 -14.83 1.42
N PHE A 421 15.92 -13.84 1.67
CA PHE A 421 14.85 -13.43 0.76
C PHE A 421 15.40 -12.81 -0.51
N GLN A 422 14.72 -13.05 -1.62
CA GLN A 422 15.05 -12.55 -2.95
C GLN A 422 13.81 -11.89 -3.58
N PRO A 423 14.02 -10.88 -4.45
CA PRO A 423 12.92 -10.33 -5.24
C PRO A 423 12.19 -11.41 -6.03
N GLY A 424 10.86 -11.41 -5.92
CA GLY A 424 9.99 -12.38 -6.58
C GLY A 424 9.72 -13.64 -5.76
N ASP A 425 10.17 -13.72 -4.51
CA ASP A 425 9.82 -14.85 -3.63
C ASP A 425 8.30 -14.96 -3.43
N ILE A 426 7.84 -16.20 -3.35
CA ILE A 426 6.48 -16.58 -2.98
C ILE A 426 6.53 -17.09 -1.54
N LEU A 427 5.96 -16.32 -0.62
CA LEU A 427 6.13 -16.57 0.82
C LEU A 427 5.01 -17.46 1.36
N LEU A 428 5.39 -18.63 1.88
CA LEU A 428 4.48 -19.59 2.48
C LEU A 428 4.60 -19.57 4.00
N VAL A 429 3.49 -19.43 4.71
CA VAL A 429 3.46 -19.49 6.18
C VAL A 429 2.58 -20.65 6.63
N ARG A 430 3.18 -21.59 7.38
CA ARG A 430 2.45 -22.72 7.98
C ARG A 430 2.08 -22.40 9.43
N THR A 431 0.81 -22.12 9.65
CA THR A 431 0.17 -21.81 10.93
C THR A 431 -0.28 -23.05 11.70
N GLY A 432 -0.31 -24.23 11.06
CA GLY A 432 -0.80 -25.47 11.66
C GLY A 432 -2.33 -25.62 11.60
N TRP A 433 -3.02 -24.80 10.80
CA TRP A 433 -4.48 -24.84 10.70
C TRP A 433 -4.99 -26.10 10.01
N ILE A 434 -4.34 -26.57 8.93
CA ILE A 434 -4.73 -27.82 8.25
C ILE A 434 -4.54 -29.01 9.18
N LYS A 435 -3.41 -29.06 9.90
CA LYS A 435 -3.18 -30.05 10.95
C LYS A 435 -4.30 -30.04 11.99
N TRP A 436 -4.64 -28.86 12.52
CA TRP A 436 -5.74 -28.72 13.47
C TRP A 436 -7.07 -29.20 12.89
N TYR A 437 -7.38 -28.85 11.63
CA TYR A 437 -8.61 -29.29 10.97
C TYR A 437 -8.70 -30.81 10.94
N GLU A 438 -7.67 -31.49 10.42
CA GLU A 438 -7.67 -32.94 10.24
C GLU A 438 -7.70 -33.70 11.57
N GLU A 439 -7.11 -33.15 12.64
CA GLU A 439 -7.08 -33.77 13.98
C GLU A 439 -8.39 -33.59 14.78
N HIS A 440 -9.27 -32.66 14.41
CA HIS A 440 -10.49 -32.33 15.16
C HIS A 440 -11.77 -32.82 14.47
N ASP A 441 -12.81 -33.07 15.26
CA ASP A 441 -14.10 -33.55 14.76
C ASP A 441 -14.99 -32.46 14.13
N ALA A 442 -16.12 -32.87 13.55
CA ALA A 442 -17.07 -31.97 12.91
C ALA A 442 -17.65 -30.91 13.86
N ALA A 443 -17.84 -31.22 15.14
CA ALA A 443 -18.40 -30.29 16.11
C ALA A 443 -17.42 -29.16 16.43
N MET A 444 -16.13 -29.49 16.60
CA MET A 444 -15.06 -28.52 16.81
C MET A 444 -14.85 -27.65 15.56
N ARG A 445 -14.82 -28.26 14.37
CA ARG A 445 -14.70 -27.55 13.09
C ARG A 445 -15.85 -26.53 12.93
N LEU A 446 -17.10 -26.94 13.14
CA LEU A 446 -18.26 -26.05 13.06
C LEU A 446 -18.17 -24.86 14.02
N LYS A 447 -17.73 -25.12 15.27
CA LYS A 447 -17.61 -24.09 16.31
C LYS A 447 -16.64 -22.98 15.92
N TYR A 448 -15.49 -23.33 15.34
CA TYR A 448 -14.39 -22.38 15.12
C TYR A 448 -14.26 -21.89 13.66
N ILE A 449 -14.78 -22.61 12.67
CA ILE A 449 -14.67 -22.24 11.26
C ILE A 449 -15.95 -21.52 10.82
N THR A 450 -17.10 -22.17 10.94
CA THR A 450 -18.38 -21.61 10.48
C THR A 450 -18.91 -20.55 11.43
N ASN A 451 -18.80 -20.79 12.74
CA ASN A 451 -19.29 -19.89 13.78
C ASN A 451 -18.18 -19.11 14.50
N GLY A 452 -16.91 -19.40 14.19
CA GLY A 452 -15.78 -18.73 14.81
C GLY A 452 -15.58 -17.32 14.29
N LYS A 453 -14.78 -16.54 15.03
CA LYS A 453 -14.53 -15.11 14.76
C LYS A 453 -13.06 -14.75 14.72
N ALA A 454 -12.16 -15.72 14.86
CA ALA A 454 -10.72 -15.49 14.95
C ALA A 454 -9.92 -16.70 14.48
N TRP A 455 -8.75 -16.42 13.91
CA TRP A 455 -7.72 -17.41 13.58
C TRP A 455 -6.35 -16.74 13.58
N ALA A 456 -5.32 -17.57 13.75
CA ALA A 456 -3.94 -17.13 13.78
C ALA A 456 -3.49 -16.81 12.36
N GLY A 457 -2.57 -15.87 12.23
CA GLY A 457 -2.05 -15.46 10.93
C GLY A 457 -1.03 -14.35 11.05
N VAL A 458 -0.51 -13.91 9.91
CA VAL A 458 0.50 -12.84 9.89
C VAL A 458 -0.10 -11.52 10.34
N GLU A 459 0.56 -10.85 11.28
CA GLU A 459 0.09 -9.58 11.81
C GLU A 459 0.30 -8.44 10.80
N GLY A 460 -0.80 -7.80 10.41
CA GLY A 460 -0.78 -6.55 9.66
C GLY A 460 -0.40 -5.36 10.53
N ASN A 461 0.71 -4.71 10.18
CA ASN A 461 1.13 -3.41 10.69
C ASN A 461 2.04 -2.72 9.64
N GLU A 462 2.44 -1.47 9.87
CA GLU A 462 3.25 -0.70 8.92
C GLU A 462 4.60 -1.39 8.62
N GLU A 463 5.26 -1.98 9.61
CA GLU A 463 6.55 -2.65 9.43
C GLU A 463 6.43 -3.91 8.58
N THR A 464 5.42 -4.75 8.85
CA THR A 464 5.11 -5.95 8.04
C THR A 464 4.86 -5.56 6.59
N LEU A 465 4.04 -4.53 6.35
CA LEU A 465 3.74 -4.04 5.00
C LEU A 465 4.99 -3.53 4.28
N GLN A 466 5.75 -2.65 4.93
CA GLN A 466 7.00 -2.12 4.36
C GLN A 466 7.99 -3.25 4.04
N TRP A 467 8.11 -4.23 4.93
CA TRP A 467 9.00 -5.35 4.76
C TRP A 467 8.63 -6.19 3.53
N LEU A 468 7.37 -6.60 3.40
CA LEU A 468 6.89 -7.39 2.26
C LEU A 468 7.09 -6.65 0.92
N TRP A 469 6.72 -5.37 0.88
CA TRP A 469 6.86 -4.55 -0.32
C TRP A 469 8.34 -4.34 -0.71
N ASN A 470 9.20 -4.00 0.24
CA ASN A 470 10.62 -3.74 -0.01
C ASN A 470 11.38 -4.99 -0.44
N HIS A 471 10.97 -6.17 0.05
CA HIS A 471 11.53 -7.46 -0.39
C HIS A 471 10.97 -7.93 -1.73
N ARG A 472 10.01 -7.18 -2.31
CA ARG A 472 9.39 -7.49 -3.60
C ARG A 472 8.82 -8.91 -3.64
N VAL A 473 8.07 -9.26 -2.59
CA VAL A 473 7.32 -10.53 -2.53
C VAL A 473 6.29 -10.55 -3.66
N ALA A 474 6.27 -11.63 -4.45
CA ALA A 474 5.40 -11.75 -5.62
C ALA A 474 3.98 -12.21 -5.25
N ALA A 475 3.87 -13.09 -4.26
CA ALA A 475 2.61 -13.62 -3.75
C ALA A 475 2.84 -14.21 -2.35
N VAL A 476 1.75 -14.37 -1.59
CA VAL A 476 1.77 -15.03 -0.29
C VAL A 476 0.81 -16.21 -0.27
N ALA A 477 1.13 -17.28 0.45
CA ALA A 477 0.22 -18.39 0.65
C ALA A 477 0.37 -18.99 2.06
N GLY A 478 -0.63 -19.71 2.53
CA GLY A 478 -0.61 -20.32 3.86
C GLY A 478 -1.67 -21.38 4.02
N ASP A 479 -1.61 -22.07 5.15
CA ASP A 479 -2.53 -23.16 5.50
C ASP A 479 -3.75 -22.69 6.30
N SER A 480 -3.84 -21.40 6.66
CA SER A 480 -4.94 -20.81 7.43
C SER A 480 -6.17 -20.47 6.58
N ILE A 481 -7.31 -20.21 7.25
CA ILE A 481 -8.58 -19.77 6.60
C ILE A 481 -8.37 -18.48 5.82
N GLY A 482 -7.59 -17.56 6.38
CA GLY A 482 -6.96 -16.51 5.60
C GLY A 482 -5.57 -16.21 6.09
N TRP A 483 -4.72 -15.71 5.20
CA TRP A 483 -3.29 -15.58 5.44
C TRP A 483 -2.96 -14.62 6.60
N GLU A 484 -3.80 -13.60 6.77
CA GLU A 484 -3.65 -12.60 7.83
C GLU A 484 -4.27 -13.03 9.16
N LEU A 485 -3.76 -12.42 10.24
CA LEU A 485 -4.36 -12.47 11.56
C LEU A 485 -5.81 -11.97 11.50
N TRP A 486 -6.74 -12.74 12.07
CA TRP A 486 -8.15 -12.34 12.11
C TRP A 486 -8.74 -12.30 13.53
N PRO A 487 -9.48 -11.23 13.88
CA PRO A 487 -9.70 -10.00 13.10
C PRO A 487 -8.42 -9.18 12.88
N PRO A 488 -8.32 -8.41 11.79
CA PRO A 488 -7.13 -7.64 11.47
C PRO A 488 -6.96 -6.47 12.44
N ARG A 489 -5.73 -5.98 12.57
CA ARG A 489 -5.46 -4.73 13.30
C ARG A 489 -6.17 -3.56 12.59
N PRO A 490 -6.77 -2.61 13.33
CA PRO A 490 -7.46 -1.49 12.71
C PRO A 490 -6.58 -0.71 11.73
N GLY A 491 -7.03 -0.62 10.47
CA GLY A 491 -6.30 0.07 9.40
C GLY A 491 -5.20 -0.74 8.72
N TYR A 492 -4.97 -1.98 9.12
CA TYR A 492 -3.93 -2.85 8.58
C TYR A 492 -4.46 -4.21 8.13
N SER A 493 -5.65 -4.25 7.52
CA SER A 493 -6.09 -5.46 6.82
C SER A 493 -5.15 -5.73 5.66
N LEU A 494 -4.52 -6.91 5.67
CA LEU A 494 -3.63 -7.33 4.60
C LEU A 494 -4.42 -7.65 3.34
N HIS A 495 -5.67 -8.11 3.42
CA HIS A 495 -6.54 -8.26 2.23
C HIS A 495 -6.71 -6.94 1.47
N ASP A 496 -7.01 -5.84 2.18
CA ASP A 496 -7.13 -4.51 1.57
C ASP A 496 -5.81 -4.12 0.86
N HIS A 497 -4.66 -4.29 1.55
CA HIS A 497 -3.37 -3.89 1.01
C HIS A 497 -2.91 -4.76 -0.16
N PHE A 498 -2.99 -6.08 -0.01
CA PHE A 498 -2.44 -7.02 -0.96
C PHE A 498 -3.30 -7.03 -2.22
N LEU A 499 -4.58 -7.38 -2.13
CA LEU A 499 -5.41 -7.57 -3.32
C LEU A 499 -5.76 -6.23 -3.98
N SER A 500 -6.27 -5.27 -3.21
CA SER A 500 -6.83 -4.05 -3.78
C SER A 500 -5.79 -2.95 -4.01
N LEU A 501 -4.85 -2.73 -3.08
CA LEU A 501 -3.89 -1.63 -3.20
C LEU A 501 -2.62 -2.01 -3.98
N TRP A 502 -2.12 -3.25 -3.82
CA TRP A 502 -0.85 -3.68 -4.40
C TRP A 502 -0.99 -4.60 -5.60
N GLY A 503 -2.09 -5.36 -5.69
CA GLY A 503 -2.24 -6.42 -6.68
C GLY A 503 -1.43 -7.68 -6.33
N MET A 504 -1.26 -7.99 -5.04
CA MET A 504 -0.56 -9.18 -4.55
C MET A 504 -1.52 -10.33 -4.25
N PRO A 505 -1.37 -11.50 -4.91
CA PRO A 505 -2.17 -12.68 -4.64
C PRO A 505 -2.04 -13.23 -3.22
N ILE A 506 -3.14 -13.80 -2.72
CA ILE A 506 -3.21 -14.50 -1.43
C ILE A 506 -3.64 -15.96 -1.67
N GLY A 507 -2.88 -16.92 -1.14
CA GLY A 507 -3.22 -18.33 -1.15
C GLY A 507 -3.68 -18.79 0.24
N GLU A 508 -4.83 -19.45 0.31
CA GLU A 508 -5.47 -19.83 1.59
C GLU A 508 -5.75 -21.34 1.64
N MET A 509 -5.64 -21.92 2.83
CA MET A 509 -5.88 -23.36 3.09
C MET A 509 -5.03 -24.31 2.23
N TRP A 510 -3.77 -23.95 2.01
CA TRP A 510 -2.78 -24.82 1.34
C TRP A 510 -2.38 -25.97 2.26
N ASP A 511 -2.26 -27.18 1.71
CA ASP A 511 -1.72 -28.30 2.50
C ASP A 511 -0.19 -28.22 2.52
N LEU A 512 0.33 -27.78 3.66
CA LEU A 512 1.76 -27.59 3.88
C LEU A 512 2.38 -28.70 4.74
N GLU A 513 1.63 -29.74 5.11
CA GLU A 513 2.11 -30.79 6.02
C GLU A 513 3.22 -31.64 5.39
N ALA A 514 3.01 -32.06 4.13
CA ALA A 514 4.02 -32.81 3.40
C ALA A 514 5.24 -31.95 3.06
N LEU A 515 5.03 -30.66 2.79
CA LEU A 515 6.10 -29.71 2.50
C LEU A 515 6.98 -29.47 3.72
N SER A 516 6.37 -29.26 4.89
CA SER A 516 7.06 -29.10 6.18
C SER A 516 8.01 -30.27 6.45
N ARG A 517 7.51 -31.52 6.34
CA ARG A 517 8.33 -32.72 6.51
C ARG A 517 9.46 -32.81 5.50
N GLU A 518 9.22 -32.38 4.26
CA GLU A 518 10.24 -32.40 3.22
C GLU A 518 11.34 -31.37 3.46
N CYS A 519 10.96 -30.15 3.82
CA CYS A 519 11.91 -29.10 4.19
C CYS A 519 12.81 -29.54 5.35
N GLU A 520 12.22 -30.17 6.37
CA GLU A 520 12.95 -30.72 7.51
C GLU A 520 13.90 -31.85 7.08
N ALA A 521 13.42 -32.81 6.26
CA ALA A 521 14.26 -33.90 5.77
C ALA A 521 15.46 -33.42 4.95
N GLN A 522 15.31 -32.32 4.21
CA GLN A 522 16.38 -31.73 3.39
C GLN A 522 17.18 -30.64 4.10
N GLN A 523 16.74 -30.21 5.30
CA GLN A 523 17.23 -29.00 5.98
C GLN A 523 17.27 -27.80 5.02
N ARG A 524 16.22 -27.63 4.20
CA ARG A 524 16.10 -26.59 3.18
C ARG A 524 14.64 -26.11 3.08
N TRP A 525 14.43 -24.81 3.27
CA TRP A 525 13.09 -24.19 3.25
C TRP A 525 12.81 -23.36 1.99
N THR A 526 13.63 -23.53 0.95
CA THR A 526 13.44 -22.94 -0.37
C THR A 526 13.29 -24.03 -1.43
N PHE A 527 12.41 -23.79 -2.39
CA PHE A 527 12.08 -24.74 -3.45
C PHE A 527 11.56 -23.99 -4.67
N PHE A 528 11.53 -24.67 -5.81
CA PHE A 528 10.81 -24.15 -6.97
C PHE A 528 9.32 -24.39 -6.76
N LEU A 529 8.51 -23.34 -6.88
CA LEU A 529 7.06 -23.41 -6.79
C LEU A 529 6.46 -23.18 -8.16
N THR A 530 5.52 -24.06 -8.54
CA THR A 530 4.65 -23.87 -9.70
C THR A 530 3.20 -23.99 -9.30
N SER A 531 2.35 -23.17 -9.91
CA SER A 531 0.90 -23.18 -9.70
C SER A 531 0.21 -22.70 -10.97
N ALA A 532 -0.81 -23.46 -11.39
CA ALA A 532 -1.58 -23.21 -12.59
C ALA A 532 -3.08 -23.16 -12.26
N PRO A 533 -3.59 -21.97 -11.89
CA PRO A 533 -5.01 -21.74 -11.67
C PRO A 533 -5.88 -22.14 -12.87
N LEU A 534 -7.15 -22.41 -12.63
CA LEU A 534 -8.15 -22.63 -13.67
C LEU A 534 -8.25 -21.40 -14.57
N ASN A 535 -8.17 -21.62 -15.89
CA ASN A 535 -8.39 -20.58 -16.88
C ASN A 535 -9.90 -20.30 -17.03
N THR A 536 -10.44 -19.55 -16.08
CA THR A 536 -11.84 -19.10 -16.06
C THR A 536 -11.89 -17.60 -16.35
N PRO A 537 -12.40 -17.17 -17.52
CA PRO A 537 -12.50 -15.75 -17.85
C PRO A 537 -13.25 -14.94 -16.80
N GLY A 538 -12.59 -13.90 -16.25
CA GLY A 538 -13.15 -13.10 -15.15
C GLY A 538 -13.28 -13.85 -13.83
N GLY A 539 -12.62 -15.01 -13.68
CA GLY A 539 -12.65 -15.81 -12.47
C GLY A 539 -12.13 -15.03 -11.26
N VAL A 540 -12.80 -15.17 -10.12
CA VAL A 540 -12.50 -14.45 -8.88
C VAL A 540 -11.40 -15.13 -8.07
N ALA A 541 -11.38 -16.46 -8.07
CA ALA A 541 -10.42 -17.30 -7.36
C ALA A 541 -10.32 -18.65 -8.09
N SER A 542 -9.36 -19.47 -7.70
CA SER A 542 -9.18 -20.82 -8.22
C SER A 542 -8.51 -21.72 -7.18
N PRO A 543 -8.78 -23.03 -7.18
CA PRO A 543 -7.83 -23.99 -6.61
C PRO A 543 -6.43 -23.74 -7.18
N PRO A 544 -5.36 -23.83 -6.40
CA PRO A 544 -4.06 -23.35 -6.85
C PRO A 544 -3.35 -24.31 -7.78
N ASN A 545 -3.65 -25.61 -7.69
CA ASN A 545 -2.95 -26.65 -8.43
C ASN A 545 -1.42 -26.49 -8.28
N ALA A 546 -0.97 -26.45 -7.02
CA ALA A 546 0.38 -26.05 -6.67
C ALA A 546 1.29 -27.23 -6.34
N LEU A 547 2.54 -27.12 -6.77
CA LEU A 547 3.62 -28.06 -6.49
C LEU A 547 4.85 -27.31 -5.97
N ALA A 548 5.48 -27.85 -4.94
CA ALA A 548 6.85 -27.55 -4.57
C ALA A 548 7.79 -28.61 -5.16
N ILE A 549 8.92 -28.20 -5.73
CA ILE A 549 9.89 -29.07 -6.38
C ILE A 549 11.30 -28.74 -5.84
N PHE A 550 11.97 -29.75 -5.30
CA PHE A 550 13.26 -29.63 -4.61
C PHE A 550 14.44 -30.13 -5.42
#